data_AF-A0A529L6V9-F1
#
_entry.id   AF-A0A529L6V9-F1
#
_cell.length_a   1.000
_cell.length_b   1.000
_cell.length_c   1.000
_cell.angle_alpha   90.00
_cell.angle_beta   90.00
_cell.angle_gamma   90.00
#
_symmetry.space_group_name_H-M   'P 1'
#
loop_
_entity.id
_entity.type
_entity.pdbx_description
1 polymer ?
#
loop_
_entity_poly.entity_id
_entity_poly.type
_entity_poly.pdbx_seq_one_letter_code
_entity_poly.pdbx_strand_id
1 'polypeptide(L)' 'LVLLAMVAITLLYLAAATMLAPDLWLDPLGAIVKAVPMLCLVLVALVILEER' A
#
# COMPACT_ATOMS: atom_id res chain seq x y z
N LEU A 1 6.93 13.58 -6.01
CA LEU A 1 6.35 12.84 -7.17
C LEU A 1 6.45 11.32 -7.02
N VAL A 2 7.63 10.73 -6.85
CA VAL A 2 7.79 9.26 -6.78
C VAL A 2 6.98 8.60 -5.66
N LEU A 3 7.08 9.10 -4.43
CA LEU A 3 6.34 8.55 -3.29
C LEU A 3 4.82 8.61 -3.48
N LEU A 4 4.30 9.69 -4.06
CA LEU A 4 2.88 9.81 -4.40
C LEU A 4 2.45 8.77 -5.44
N ALA A 5 3.30 8.54 -6.46
CA ALA A 5 3.06 7.48 -7.45
C ALA A 5 3.08 6.09 -6.79
N MET A 6 4.00 5.84 -5.83
CA MET A 6 4.00 4.59 -5.07
C MET A 6 2.70 4.40 -4.29
N VAL A 7 2.22 5.42 -3.56
CA VAL A 7 0.92 5.39 -2.87
C VAL A 7 -0.21 5.05 -3.83
N ALA A 8 -0.31 5.75 -4.96
CA ALA A 8 -1.38 5.55 -5.94
C ALA A 8 -1.39 4.12 -6.51
N ILE A 9 -0.22 3.60 -6.89
CA ILE A 9 -0.09 2.23 -7.43
C ILE A 9 -0.43 1.20 -6.36
N THR A 10 0.05 1.37 -5.12
CA THR A 10 -0.24 0.44 -4.01
C THR A 10 -1.73 0.43 -3.67
N LEU A 11 -2.40 1.59 -3.67
CA LEU A 11 -3.85 1.68 -3.45
C LEU A 11 -4.63 1.00 -4.57
N LEU A 12 -4.25 1.22 -5.83
CA LEU A 12 -4.88 0.56 -6.97
C LEU A 12 -4.72 -0.96 -6.89
N TYR A 13 -3.52 -1.44 -6.54
CA TYR A 13 -3.27 -2.86 -6.32
C TYR A 13 -4.16 -3.43 -5.20
N LEU A 14 -4.22 -2.78 -4.05
CA LEU A 14 -5.05 -3.21 -2.91
C LEU A 14 -6.54 -3.24 -3.27
N ALA A 15 -7.04 -2.22 -3.96
CA ALA A 15 -8.43 -2.16 -4.40
C ALA A 15 -8.74 -3.28 -5.41
N ALA A 16 -7.91 -3.44 -6.44
CA ALA A 16 -8.08 -4.49 -7.44
C ALA A 16 -8.01 -5.89 -6.81
N ALA A 17 -7.05 -6.13 -5.94
CA ALA A 17 -6.88 -7.42 -5.29
C ALA A 17 -8.02 -7.73 -4.31
N THR A 18 -8.53 -6.73 -3.59
CA THR A 18 -9.70 -6.90 -2.71
C THR A 18 -10.97 -7.20 -3.50
N MET A 19 -11.14 -6.60 -4.69
CA MET A 19 -12.31 -6.86 -5.55
C MET A 19 -12.23 -8.20 -6.30
N LEU A 20 -11.06 -8.56 -6.81
CA LEU A 20 -10.87 -9.72 -7.68
C LEU A 20 -10.50 -11.00 -6.92
N ALA A 21 -9.85 -10.88 -5.76
CA ALA A 21 -9.33 -11.99 -4.98
C ALA A 21 -9.41 -11.70 -3.47
N PRO A 22 -10.61 -11.53 -2.90
CA PRO A 22 -10.78 -11.18 -1.49
C PRO A 22 -10.21 -12.23 -0.53
N ASP A 23 -10.13 -13.50 -0.95
CA ASP A 23 -9.59 -14.60 -0.13
C ASP A 23 -8.10 -14.41 0.23
N LEU A 24 -7.36 -13.59 -0.52
CA LEU A 24 -5.94 -13.30 -0.25
C LEU A 24 -5.71 -12.56 1.07
N TRP A 25 -6.76 -11.97 1.67
CA TRP A 25 -6.69 -11.40 3.01
C TRP A 25 -6.54 -12.45 4.12
N LEU A 26 -6.90 -13.72 3.84
CA LEU A 26 -6.84 -14.81 4.80
C LEU A 26 -5.41 -15.35 5.00
N ASP A 27 -4.48 -15.02 4.11
CA ASP A 27 -3.06 -15.33 4.28
C ASP A 27 -2.35 -14.19 5.05
N PRO A 28 -2.04 -14.35 6.34
CA PRO A 28 -1.42 -13.30 7.15
C PRO A 28 0.00 -12.94 6.68
N LEU A 29 0.67 -13.84 5.95
CA LEU A 29 1.97 -13.59 5.34
C LEU A 29 1.87 -13.25 3.85
N GLY A 30 0.64 -13.09 3.35
CA GLY A 30 0.31 -12.79 1.97
C GLY A 30 0.69 -11.36 1.54
N ALA A 31 0.72 -11.15 0.23
CA ALA A 31 1.14 -9.88 -0.36
C ALA A 31 0.23 -8.70 0.01
N ILE A 32 -1.10 -8.91 0.05
CA ILE A 32 -2.08 -7.87 0.41
C ILE A 32 -1.87 -7.39 1.85
N VAL A 33 -1.73 -8.32 2.80
CA VAL A 33 -1.57 -7.99 4.22
C VAL A 33 -0.27 -7.19 4.44
N LYS A 34 0.81 -7.56 3.75
CA LYS A 34 2.09 -6.85 3.80
C LYS A 34 2.06 -5.47 3.10
N ALA A 35 1.20 -5.29 2.10
CA ALA A 35 1.05 -4.02 1.40
C ALA A 35 0.51 -2.90 2.31
N VAL A 36 -0.27 -3.23 3.35
CA VAL A 36 -0.81 -2.26 4.32
C VAL A 36 0.30 -1.56 5.13
N PRO A 37 1.16 -2.26 5.89
CA PRO A 37 2.24 -1.60 6.62
C PRO A 37 3.26 -0.95 5.67
N MET A 38 3.51 -1.51 4.49
CA MET A 38 4.34 -0.86 3.48
C MET A 38 3.76 0.49 3.04
N LEU A 39 2.45 0.57 2.78
CA LEU A 39 1.77 1.81 2.44
C LEU A 39 1.90 2.85 3.56
N CYS A 40 1.73 2.44 4.83
CA CYS A 40 1.94 3.32 5.98
C CYS A 40 3.36 3.92 5.99
N LEU A 41 4.39 3.12 5.70
CA LEU A 41 5.77 3.62 5.63
C LEU A 41 5.97 4.66 4.52
N VAL A 42 5.35 4.45 3.35
CA VAL A 42 5.40 5.44 2.25
C VAL A 42 4.70 6.73 2.65
N LEU A 43 3.56 6.66 3.34
CA LEU A 43 2.85 7.83 3.86
C LEU A 43 3.68 8.58 4.91
N VAL A 44 4.34 7.87 5.83
CA VAL A 44 5.27 8.48 6.79
C VAL A 44 6.43 9.16 6.07
N ALA A 45 7.00 8.51 5.04
CA ALA A 45 8.08 9.10 4.25
C ALA A 45 7.63 10.37 3.50
N LEU A 46 6.38 10.44 3.04
CA LEU A 46 5.80 11.65 2.44
C LEU A 46 5.77 12.80 3.44
N VAL A 47 5.22 12.57 4.64
CA VAL A 47 5.16 13.59 5.71
C VAL A 47 6.56 14.07 6.07
N ILE A 48 7.50 13.15 6.25
CA ILE A 48 8.88 13.50 6.57
C ILE A 48 9.51 14.35 5.46
N LEU A 49 9.23 14.07 4.18
CA LEU A 49 9.80 14.82 3.06
C LEU A 49 9.16 16.20 2.88
N GLU A 50 7.88 16.34 3.22
CA GLU A 50 7.15 17.62 3.16
C GLU A 50 7.65 18.62 4.21
N GLU A 51 8.03 18.12 5.39
CA GLU A 51 8.60 18.91 6.48
C GLU A 51 10.09 19.30 6.29
N ARG A 52 10.74 18.84 5.20
CA ARG A 52 12.16 19.11 4.91
C ARG A 52 12.31 20.27 3.92
#